data_AF-A0A7C5WXN1-F1
#
_entry.id   AF-A0A7C5WXN1-F1
#
_cell.length_a   1.000
_cell.length_b   1.000
_cell.length_c   1.000
_cell.angle_alpha   90.00
_cell.angle_beta   90.00
_cell.angle_gamma   90.00
#
_symmetry.space_group_name_H-M   'P 1'
#
loop_
_entity.id
_entity.type
_entity.pdbx_description
1 polymer ?
#
loop_
_entity_poly.entity_id
_entity_poly.type
_entity_poly.pdbx_seq_one_letter_code
_entity_poly.pdbx_strand_id
1 'polypeptide(L)'
;ADSSNSDAWLALADTYIKMGQQEKVRETLRKATEADRDSFEAAYRLGKLDFDAGRYRDAEEHLAHATRLQPDNFDAQYKLASAQLKNRAYNKAASSAAVAAKLQPDNIDVLTLQADIFNHQGKNGKAIDYIKQAMKKQKNSAELYTRLGALYVENSVFDMAKASLDKAILLDKTAAAPYVLLGSLYSGRRMYDKAIKALDKAVELEPSKANKLALDTAYAEQKSAAEFARNAPKILIRDLQLEPVFSAAYKQYVKRPVGRVRIENGSSKDYTNLKLRFSIKDYMDFPFTLDIPVLKAHGSETVSLNAVFNNRILEIDEDTGVQVQVAVNFASNNENDAIRLTRPMTIYGKNAIIWREPGMVGAFVTPKDDTLRDFVRRAINQNKPKAEAVDRSLLSAMTLFDMYGAAGINYVVDPNNSYAQLTENSIDYVQFSRETLKLKSGDCDDLSVLMSASLENLGIQTAMLAVPGHLLMMFNTGLAENERHLISLDDELLVIRNGQVWIPVEATMVGQSFAEAWAEGARKYHQYYRSGELNVIALNDAWADFKPVTLSPANDKLALPDSQRVATLVERETRLLLEKSLERLVRPYRALV
;
A
#
# COMPACT_ATOMS: atom_id res chain seq x y z
N ALA A 1 48.99 15.38 40.92
CA ALA A 1 47.54 15.60 41.06
C ALA A 1 46.95 14.32 41.59
N ASP A 2 46.06 14.40 42.57
CA ASP A 2 45.24 13.26 42.98
C ASP A 2 44.55 12.68 41.74
N SER A 3 44.90 11.45 41.38
CA SER A 3 44.39 10.79 40.16
C SER A 3 42.88 10.53 40.22
N SER A 4 42.27 10.62 41.42
CA SER A 4 40.83 10.47 41.63
C SER A 4 40.03 11.78 41.62
N ASN A 5 40.67 12.95 41.45
CA ASN A 5 39.94 14.22 41.45
C ASN A 5 39.53 14.65 40.04
N SER A 6 38.26 14.42 39.68
CA SER A 6 37.69 14.77 38.36
C SER A 6 37.72 16.28 38.07
N ASP A 7 37.47 17.13 39.06
CA ASP A 7 37.50 18.59 38.89
C ASP A 7 38.90 19.10 38.52
N ALA A 8 39.95 18.49 39.09
CA ALA A 8 41.33 18.81 38.74
C ALA A 8 41.64 18.45 37.27
N TRP A 9 41.10 17.33 36.78
CA TRP A 9 41.21 16.95 35.37
C TRP A 9 40.42 17.90 34.46
N LEU A 10 39.22 18.32 34.85
CA LEU A 10 38.43 19.32 34.09
C LEU A 10 39.15 20.67 33.99
N ALA A 11 39.72 21.17 35.10
CA ALA A 11 40.50 22.41 35.10
C ALA A 11 41.76 22.32 34.22
N LEU A 12 42.39 21.14 34.18
CA LEU A 12 43.52 20.89 33.28
C LEU A 12 43.07 20.86 31.81
N ALA A 13 41.92 20.29 31.50
CA ALA A 13 41.35 20.30 30.15
C ALA A 13 41.08 21.74 29.69
N ASP A 14 40.55 22.60 30.57
CA ASP A 14 40.35 24.03 30.28
C ASP A 14 41.64 24.78 29.99
N THR A 15 42.71 24.42 30.69
CA THR A 15 44.05 24.95 30.42
C THR A 15 44.54 24.53 29.03
N TYR A 16 44.38 23.27 28.65
CA TYR A 16 44.77 22.79 27.33
C TYR A 16 43.91 23.36 26.19
N ILE A 17 42.62 23.61 26.42
CA ILE A 17 41.75 24.30 25.46
C ILE A 17 42.30 25.70 25.16
N LYS A 18 42.65 26.47 26.19
CA LYS A 18 43.25 27.81 26.02
C LYS A 18 44.59 27.78 25.28
N MET A 19 45.34 26.69 25.41
CA MET A 19 46.62 26.49 24.72
C MET A 19 46.47 25.92 23.30
N GLY A 20 45.24 25.63 22.84
CA GLY A 20 44.98 25.03 21.52
C GLY A 20 45.47 23.58 21.37
N GLN A 21 45.75 22.87 22.47
CA GLN A 21 46.34 21.52 22.46
C GLN A 21 45.25 20.43 22.43
N GLN A 22 44.51 20.34 21.33
CA GLN A 22 43.30 19.48 21.18
C GLN A 22 43.52 18.01 21.59
N GLU A 23 44.64 17.40 21.22
CA GLU A 23 44.94 16.00 21.58
C GLU A 23 45.03 15.80 23.09
N LYS A 24 45.61 16.77 23.81
CA LYS A 24 45.70 16.71 25.28
C LYS A 24 44.36 16.99 25.94
N VAL A 25 43.50 17.83 25.33
CA VAL A 25 42.15 18.09 25.84
C VAL A 25 41.36 16.77 25.91
N ARG A 26 41.35 15.99 24.82
CA ARG A 26 40.61 14.72 24.79
C ARG A 26 41.10 13.74 25.85
N GLU A 27 42.41 13.54 25.94
CA GLU A 27 43.00 12.61 26.91
C GLU A 27 42.72 13.04 28.36
N THR A 28 42.72 14.36 28.62
CA THR A 28 42.44 14.88 29.96
C THR A 28 40.97 14.71 30.32
N LEU A 29 40.04 14.95 29.37
CA LEU A 29 38.61 14.72 29.59
C LEU A 29 38.29 13.23 29.79
N ARG A 30 38.97 12.32 29.08
CA ARG A 30 38.86 10.88 29.31
C ARG A 30 39.25 10.51 30.75
N LYS A 31 40.37 11.05 31.24
CA LYS A 31 40.79 10.86 32.64
C LYS A 31 39.79 11.44 33.65
N ALA A 32 39.15 12.56 33.33
CA ALA A 32 38.09 13.12 34.17
C ALA A 32 36.89 12.15 34.30
N THR A 33 36.46 11.54 33.19
CA THR A 33 35.38 10.51 33.21
C THR A 33 35.80 9.20 33.88
N GLU A 34 37.10 8.86 33.87
CA GLU A 34 37.62 7.69 34.59
C GLU A 34 37.74 7.92 36.10
N ALA A 35 38.13 9.13 36.51
CA ALA A 35 38.25 9.54 37.90
C ALA A 35 36.88 9.63 38.59
N ASP A 36 35.87 10.13 37.87
CA ASP A 36 34.47 10.14 38.32
C ASP A 36 33.55 9.78 37.16
N ARG A 37 33.00 8.56 37.22
CA ARG A 37 32.06 8.06 36.20
C ARG A 37 30.71 8.77 36.24
N ASP A 38 30.34 9.38 37.37
CA ASP A 38 29.05 10.07 37.51
C ASP A 38 29.18 11.58 37.23
N SER A 39 30.34 12.04 36.77
CA SER A 39 30.57 13.43 36.36
C SER A 39 29.90 13.75 35.03
N PHE A 40 28.75 14.43 35.11
CA PHE A 40 28.05 14.95 33.93
C PHE A 40 28.95 15.83 33.08
N GLU A 41 29.70 16.75 33.70
CA GLU A 41 30.51 17.75 32.99
C GLU A 41 31.63 17.09 32.19
N ALA A 42 32.29 16.06 32.75
CA ALA A 42 33.32 15.31 32.05
C ALA A 42 32.74 14.57 30.84
N ALA A 43 31.63 13.83 31.03
CA ALA A 43 30.98 13.09 29.95
C ALA A 43 30.47 14.01 28.84
N TYR A 44 29.80 15.12 29.19
CA TYR A 44 29.26 16.07 28.23
C TYR A 44 30.36 16.78 27.43
N ARG A 45 31.42 17.27 28.10
CA ARG A 45 32.54 17.95 27.41
C ARG A 45 33.29 17.00 26.46
N LEU A 46 33.53 15.76 26.88
CA LEU A 46 34.18 14.76 26.03
C LEU A 46 33.32 14.44 24.80
N GLY A 47 32.02 14.21 25.00
CA GLY A 47 31.08 13.96 23.91
C GLY A 47 30.94 15.14 22.94
N LYS A 48 30.93 16.37 23.44
CA LYS A 48 30.95 17.58 22.61
C LYS A 48 32.23 17.69 21.79
N LEU A 49 33.39 17.44 22.41
CA LEU A 49 34.68 17.46 21.71
C LEU A 49 34.74 16.40 20.59
N ASP A 50 34.24 15.19 20.87
CA ASP A 50 34.15 14.12 19.87
C ASP A 50 33.21 14.50 18.71
N PHE A 51 32.09 15.17 19.00
CA PHE A 51 31.17 15.68 17.97
C PHE A 51 31.85 16.71 17.07
N ASP A 52 32.53 17.70 17.65
CA ASP A 52 33.20 18.77 16.91
C ASP A 52 34.38 18.23 16.07
N ALA A 53 35.00 17.13 16.51
CA ALA A 53 36.04 16.42 15.76
C ALA A 53 35.51 15.42 14.71
N GLY A 54 34.19 15.31 14.53
CA GLY A 54 33.56 14.41 13.56
C GLY A 54 33.51 12.93 13.99
N ARG A 55 33.88 12.60 15.23
CA ARG A 55 33.79 11.26 15.81
C ARG A 55 32.38 11.00 16.35
N TYR A 56 31.40 10.95 15.47
CA TYR A 56 29.98 10.95 15.86
C TYR A 56 29.55 9.72 16.67
N ARG A 57 30.20 8.57 16.48
CA ARG A 57 29.93 7.36 17.26
C ARG A 57 30.40 7.50 18.71
N ASP A 58 31.65 7.92 18.92
CA ASP A 58 32.20 8.20 20.26
C ASP A 58 31.38 9.31 20.95
N ALA A 59 31.00 10.34 20.20
CA ALA A 59 30.14 11.41 20.69
C ALA A 59 28.78 10.88 21.16
N GLU A 60 28.12 10.02 20.40
CA GLU A 60 26.85 9.38 20.79
C GLU A 60 26.99 8.63 22.13
N GLU A 61 28.08 7.87 22.32
CA GLU A 61 28.32 7.10 23.54
C GLU A 61 28.50 8.01 24.77
N HIS A 62 29.39 9.01 24.68
CA HIS A 62 29.65 9.93 25.78
C HIS A 62 28.46 10.85 26.09
N LEU A 63 27.74 11.32 25.06
CA LEU A 63 26.54 12.14 25.25
C LEU A 63 25.38 11.32 25.79
N ALA A 64 25.21 10.06 25.38
CA ALA A 64 24.22 9.16 25.98
C ALA A 64 24.52 8.94 27.47
N HIS A 65 25.79 8.87 27.85
CA HIS A 65 26.16 8.85 29.27
C HIS A 65 25.77 10.15 29.99
N ALA A 66 26.12 11.31 29.44
CA ALA A 66 25.74 12.61 30.01
C ALA A 66 24.21 12.74 30.20
N THR A 67 23.42 12.34 29.20
CA THR A 67 21.94 12.39 29.29
C THR A 67 21.34 11.39 30.28
N ARG A 68 22.05 10.33 30.68
CA ARG A 68 21.61 9.45 31.78
C ARG A 68 21.83 10.10 33.15
N LEU A 69 22.93 10.84 33.30
CA LEU A 69 23.27 11.56 34.53
C LEU A 69 22.38 12.78 34.73
N GLN A 70 22.06 13.51 33.66
CA GLN A 70 21.11 14.63 33.68
C GLN A 70 20.10 14.51 32.52
N PRO A 71 19.01 13.76 32.69
CA PRO A 71 17.97 13.57 31.67
C PRO A 71 17.30 14.87 31.22
N ASP A 72 17.17 15.83 32.12
CA ASP A 72 16.49 17.11 31.88
C ASP A 72 17.44 18.23 31.39
N ASN A 73 18.69 17.88 31.04
CA ASN A 73 19.63 18.83 30.47
C ASN A 73 19.41 18.98 28.95
N PHE A 74 18.91 20.15 28.54
CA PHE A 74 18.60 20.46 27.14
C PHE A 74 19.82 20.30 26.21
N ASP A 75 20.96 20.90 26.57
CA ASP A 75 22.14 20.94 25.72
C ASP A 75 22.71 19.53 25.46
N ALA A 76 22.69 18.68 26.48
CA ALA A 76 23.10 17.28 26.36
C ALA A 76 22.15 16.49 25.44
N GLN A 77 20.84 16.64 25.61
CA GLN A 77 19.84 15.96 24.77
C GLN A 77 19.92 16.43 23.30
N TYR A 78 20.04 17.74 23.09
CA TYR A 78 20.18 18.34 21.76
C TYR A 78 21.47 17.88 21.06
N LYS A 79 22.60 17.91 21.77
CA LYS A 79 23.88 17.48 21.21
C LYS A 79 23.90 15.96 20.95
N LEU A 80 23.28 15.14 21.80
CA LEU A 80 23.10 13.70 21.56
C LEU A 80 22.31 13.43 20.28
N ALA A 81 21.16 14.09 20.14
CA ALA A 81 20.33 13.96 18.94
C ALA A 81 21.08 14.40 17.67
N SER A 82 21.87 15.48 17.77
CA SER A 82 22.73 15.96 16.69
C SER A 82 23.81 14.94 16.31
N ALA A 83 24.46 14.32 17.31
CA ALA A 83 25.46 13.28 17.09
C ALA A 83 24.85 12.05 16.41
N GLN A 84 23.68 11.60 16.86
CA GLN A 84 22.94 10.48 16.27
C GLN A 84 22.50 10.78 14.83
N LEU A 85 22.08 12.02 14.53
CA LEU A 85 21.76 12.45 13.17
C LEU A 85 22.98 12.31 12.25
N LYS A 86 24.14 12.84 12.68
CA LYS A 86 25.39 12.75 11.91
C LYS A 86 25.91 11.32 11.79
N ASN A 87 25.67 10.49 12.80
CA ASN A 87 25.93 9.04 12.79
C ASN A 87 24.90 8.22 12.00
N ARG A 88 23.93 8.88 11.31
CA ARG A 88 22.84 8.25 10.54
C ARG A 88 21.92 7.34 11.36
N ALA A 89 21.92 7.47 12.68
CA ALA A 89 21.05 6.74 13.60
C ALA A 89 19.69 7.46 13.74
N TYR A 90 18.97 7.64 12.63
CA TYR A 90 17.83 8.57 12.55
C TYR A 90 16.68 8.26 13.52
N ASN A 91 16.42 6.99 13.82
CA ASN A 91 15.37 6.61 14.77
C ASN A 91 15.74 7.01 16.20
N LYS A 92 17.01 6.82 16.60
CA LYS A 92 17.50 7.27 17.91
C LYS A 92 17.51 8.80 17.99
N ALA A 93 18.00 9.46 16.93
CA ALA A 93 18.03 10.91 16.82
C ALA A 93 16.64 11.52 17.05
N ALA A 94 15.60 10.93 16.45
CA ALA A 94 14.21 11.38 16.63
C ALA A 94 13.76 11.27 18.09
N SER A 95 14.09 10.17 18.78
CA SER A 95 13.76 9.99 20.20
C SER A 95 14.47 11.01 21.08
N SER A 96 15.79 11.21 20.91
CA SER A 96 16.55 12.19 21.71
C SER A 96 16.12 13.64 21.39
N ALA A 97 15.83 13.96 20.13
CA ALA A 97 15.31 15.28 19.74
C ALA A 97 13.92 15.54 20.33
N ALA A 98 13.07 14.52 20.46
CA ALA A 98 11.76 14.65 21.11
C ALA A 98 11.89 14.99 22.61
N VAL A 99 12.91 14.46 23.30
CA VAL A 99 13.20 14.85 24.69
C VAL A 99 13.67 16.30 24.75
N ALA A 100 14.61 16.70 23.89
CA ALA A 100 15.06 18.11 23.81
C ALA A 100 13.89 19.07 23.51
N ALA A 101 12.98 18.68 22.61
CA ALA A 101 11.78 19.46 22.28
C ALA A 101 10.79 19.55 23.44
N LYS A 102 10.71 18.53 24.31
CA LYS A 102 9.90 18.60 25.52
C LYS A 102 10.46 19.61 26.53
N LEU A 103 11.79 19.69 26.64
CA LEU A 103 12.48 20.63 27.54
C LEU A 103 12.36 22.07 27.04
N GLN A 104 12.48 22.30 25.73
CA GLN A 104 12.30 23.61 25.12
C GLN A 104 11.50 23.51 23.81
N PRO A 105 10.15 23.52 23.88
CA PRO A 105 9.28 23.28 22.72
C PRO A 105 9.32 24.37 21.66
N ASP A 106 9.76 25.57 22.04
CA ASP A 106 9.83 26.74 21.17
C ASP A 106 11.25 27.04 20.67
N ASN A 107 12.23 26.20 21.00
CA ASN A 107 13.62 26.38 20.59
C ASN A 107 13.80 26.06 19.09
N ILE A 108 14.30 27.05 18.35
CA ILE A 108 14.47 26.98 16.88
C ILE A 108 15.50 25.91 16.48
N ASP A 109 16.55 25.72 17.26
CA ASP A 109 17.60 24.75 16.98
C ASP A 109 17.04 23.33 17.05
N VAL A 110 16.17 23.03 18.03
CA VAL A 110 15.51 21.70 18.09
C VAL A 110 14.51 21.53 16.96
N LEU A 111 13.71 22.54 16.64
CA LEU A 111 12.75 22.46 15.54
C LEU A 111 13.48 22.21 14.20
N THR A 112 14.60 22.90 13.95
CA THR A 112 15.40 22.67 12.74
C THR A 112 16.11 21.31 12.76
N LEU A 113 16.61 20.86 13.92
CA LEU A 113 17.17 19.52 14.06
C LEU A 113 16.13 18.42 13.80
N GLN A 114 14.91 18.57 14.33
CA GLN A 114 13.81 17.65 14.05
C GLN A 114 13.49 17.64 12.56
N ALA A 115 13.48 18.80 11.89
CA ALA A 115 13.29 18.85 10.45
C ALA A 115 14.36 18.04 9.69
N ASP A 116 15.63 18.23 10.02
CA ASP A 116 16.75 17.50 9.39
C ASP A 116 16.62 15.97 9.64
N ILE A 117 16.30 15.55 10.87
CA ILE A 117 16.08 14.14 11.21
C ILE A 117 14.93 13.54 10.40
N PHE A 118 13.77 14.20 10.36
CA PHE A 118 12.60 13.68 9.68
C PHE A 118 12.78 13.63 8.16
N ASN A 119 13.54 14.58 7.60
CA ASN A 119 13.91 14.57 6.18
C ASN A 119 14.78 13.36 5.84
N HIS A 120 15.78 13.04 6.66
CA HIS A 120 16.59 11.83 6.46
C HIS A 120 15.84 10.52 6.69
N GLN A 121 14.72 10.54 7.42
CA GLN A 121 13.79 9.39 7.53
C GLN A 121 12.84 9.27 6.32
N GLY A 122 12.90 10.18 5.35
CA GLY A 122 11.94 10.25 4.23
C GLY A 122 10.57 10.80 4.60
N LYS A 123 10.40 11.37 5.80
CA LYS A 123 9.14 11.95 6.29
C LYS A 123 9.08 13.45 6.01
N ASN A 124 9.13 13.78 4.72
CA ASN A 124 9.45 15.13 4.24
C ASN A 124 8.38 16.17 4.60
N GLY A 125 7.10 15.76 4.64
CA GLY A 125 6.00 16.63 5.10
C GLY A 125 6.17 17.08 6.56
N LYS A 126 6.64 16.18 7.44
CA LYS A 126 6.94 16.53 8.84
C LYS A 126 8.13 17.47 8.93
N ALA A 127 9.17 17.23 8.12
CA ALA A 127 10.34 18.11 8.09
C ALA A 127 9.97 19.56 7.73
N ILE A 128 9.16 19.74 6.69
CA ILE A 128 8.65 21.05 6.27
C ILE A 128 7.82 21.71 7.37
N ASP A 129 6.97 20.95 8.07
CA ASP A 129 6.16 21.47 9.16
C ASP A 129 7.02 22.00 10.31
N TYR A 130 8.04 21.26 10.73
CA TYR A 130 8.97 21.72 11.77
C TYR A 130 9.72 23.01 11.37
N ILE A 131 10.16 23.15 10.11
CA ILE A 131 10.73 24.42 9.64
C ILE A 131 9.68 25.53 9.66
N LYS A 132 8.44 25.28 9.25
CA LYS A 132 7.36 26.29 9.33
C LYS A 132 7.06 26.70 10.77
N GLN A 133 7.14 25.77 11.72
CA GLN A 133 7.03 26.09 13.15
C GLN A 133 8.18 26.99 13.61
N ALA A 134 9.43 26.67 13.24
CA ALA A 134 10.58 27.53 13.51
C ALA A 134 10.40 28.94 12.90
N MET A 135 9.87 29.04 11.69
CA MET A 135 9.59 30.32 11.02
C MET A 135 8.48 31.15 11.70
N LYS A 136 7.55 30.50 12.40
CA LYS A 136 6.56 31.22 13.23
C LYS A 136 7.23 31.89 14.43
N LYS A 137 8.29 31.28 14.98
CA LYS A 137 9.06 31.81 16.11
C LYS A 137 10.05 32.90 15.67
N GLN A 138 10.75 32.68 14.55
CA GLN A 138 11.64 33.67 13.94
C GLN A 138 11.17 34.02 12.54
N LYS A 139 10.33 35.04 12.47
CA LYS A 139 9.85 35.58 11.20
C LYS A 139 11.01 36.20 10.42
N ASN A 140 10.97 36.08 9.09
CA ASN A 140 11.95 36.69 8.17
C ASN A 140 13.42 36.28 8.40
N SER A 141 13.66 35.04 8.84
CA SER A 141 15.01 34.48 8.92
C SER A 141 15.50 33.95 7.57
N ALA A 142 16.57 34.54 7.03
CA ALA A 142 17.20 34.07 5.79
C ALA A 142 17.66 32.60 5.90
N GLU A 143 18.19 32.20 7.06
CA GLU A 143 18.60 30.81 7.32
C GLU A 143 17.41 29.84 7.23
N LEU A 144 16.28 30.16 7.89
CA LEU A 144 15.11 29.27 7.87
C LEU A 144 14.49 29.15 6.47
N TYR A 145 14.48 30.23 5.69
CA TYR A 145 14.08 30.16 4.27
C TYR A 145 15.07 29.35 3.43
N THR A 146 16.37 29.41 3.73
CA THR A 146 17.41 28.58 3.08
C THR A 146 17.19 27.10 3.38
N ARG A 147 16.95 26.75 4.65
CA ARG A 147 16.63 25.37 5.07
C ARG A 147 15.35 24.85 4.45
N LEU A 148 14.29 25.66 4.44
CA LEU A 148 13.04 25.31 3.75
C LEU A 148 13.27 25.07 2.25
N GLY A 149 14.06 25.94 1.62
CA GLY A 149 14.51 25.79 0.25
C GLY A 149 15.25 24.47 0.03
N ALA A 150 16.24 24.16 0.86
CA ALA A 150 17.00 22.91 0.80
C ALA A 150 16.09 21.67 0.90
N LEU A 151 15.15 21.65 1.85
CA LEU A 151 14.16 20.58 1.96
C LEU A 151 13.37 20.44 0.66
N TYR A 152 12.89 21.52 0.06
CA TYR A 152 12.16 21.44 -1.20
C TYR A 152 13.05 21.02 -2.39
N VAL A 153 14.34 21.39 -2.42
CA VAL A 153 15.31 20.94 -3.43
C VAL A 153 15.48 19.43 -3.36
N GLU A 154 15.78 18.89 -2.17
CA GLU A 154 15.97 17.45 -1.95
C GLU A 154 14.69 16.64 -2.26
N ASN A 155 13.53 17.28 -2.13
CA ASN A 155 12.22 16.71 -2.42
C ASN A 155 11.69 17.01 -3.83
N SER A 156 12.51 17.59 -4.71
CA SER A 156 12.15 17.89 -6.11
C SER A 156 10.93 18.83 -6.28
N VAL A 157 10.58 19.62 -5.26
CA VAL A 157 9.45 20.58 -5.27
C VAL A 157 9.94 21.94 -5.76
N PHE A 158 10.04 22.07 -7.08
CA PHE A 158 10.78 23.17 -7.72
C PHE A 158 10.26 24.58 -7.40
N ASP A 159 8.96 24.83 -7.59
CA ASP A 159 8.41 26.19 -7.44
C ASP A 159 8.52 26.68 -5.99
N MET A 160 8.29 25.79 -5.02
CA MET A 160 8.41 26.12 -3.60
C MET A 160 9.87 26.28 -3.17
N ALA A 161 10.79 25.44 -3.70
CA ALA A 161 12.22 25.58 -3.46
C ALA A 161 12.70 26.96 -3.94
N LYS A 162 12.41 27.30 -5.20
CA LYS A 162 12.79 28.59 -5.78
C LYS A 162 12.21 29.76 -4.98
N ALA A 163 10.91 29.75 -4.69
CA ALA A 163 10.27 30.82 -3.91
C ALA A 163 10.91 31.01 -2.52
N SER A 164 11.23 29.91 -1.84
CA SER A 164 11.88 29.95 -0.52
C SER A 164 13.31 30.50 -0.62
N LEU A 165 14.09 30.03 -1.60
CA LEU A 165 15.47 30.46 -1.81
C LEU A 165 15.56 31.92 -2.28
N ASP A 166 14.67 32.36 -3.17
CA ASP A 166 14.56 33.77 -3.57
C ASP A 166 14.25 34.66 -2.36
N LYS A 167 13.38 34.19 -1.45
CA LYS A 167 13.06 34.91 -0.22
C LYS A 167 14.26 34.95 0.73
N ALA A 168 15.04 33.86 0.84
CA ALA A 168 16.30 33.85 1.59
C ALA A 168 17.29 34.88 1.04
N ILE A 169 17.48 34.92 -0.28
CA ILE A 169 18.35 35.88 -0.98
C ILE A 169 17.89 37.32 -0.77
N LEU A 170 16.57 37.56 -0.77
CA LEU A 170 16.03 38.89 -0.52
C LEU A 170 16.35 39.39 0.89
N LEU A 171 16.34 38.48 1.87
CA LEU A 171 16.60 38.78 3.28
C LEU A 171 18.10 38.90 3.58
N ASP A 172 18.93 38.09 2.94
CA ASP A 172 20.38 38.16 3.02
C ASP A 172 21.00 37.95 1.63
N LYS A 173 21.52 39.03 1.06
CA LYS A 173 22.14 39.04 -0.28
C LYS A 173 23.59 38.56 -0.26
N THR A 174 24.19 38.41 0.91
CA THR A 174 25.59 38.04 1.09
C THR A 174 25.79 36.54 1.29
N ALA A 175 24.73 35.81 1.64
CA ALA A 175 24.76 34.36 1.80
C ALA A 175 24.93 33.63 0.46
N ALA A 176 25.99 32.83 0.32
CA ALA A 176 26.21 31.99 -0.86
C ALA A 176 25.29 30.76 -0.91
N ALA A 177 24.91 30.19 0.24
CA ALA A 177 24.17 28.92 0.33
C ALA A 177 22.85 28.88 -0.47
N PRO A 178 21.99 29.92 -0.46
CA PRO A 178 20.79 29.93 -1.31
C PRO A 178 21.09 29.85 -2.80
N TYR A 179 22.18 30.48 -3.26
CA TYR A 179 22.60 30.45 -4.66
C TYR A 179 23.13 29.07 -5.06
N VAL A 180 23.87 28.40 -4.16
CA VAL A 180 24.30 26.99 -4.36
C VAL A 180 23.08 26.09 -4.53
N LEU A 181 22.08 26.23 -3.66
CA LEU A 181 20.85 25.43 -3.71
C LEU A 181 20.02 25.72 -4.97
N LEU A 182 19.91 26.98 -5.41
CA LEU A 182 19.30 27.32 -6.69
C LEU A 182 20.06 26.73 -7.87
N GLY A 183 21.40 26.77 -7.81
CA GLY A 183 22.29 26.13 -8.77
C GLY A 183 21.97 24.65 -8.94
N SER A 184 21.99 23.92 -7.82
CA SER A 184 21.63 22.50 -7.76
C SER A 184 20.21 22.23 -8.27
N LEU A 185 19.23 23.05 -7.86
CA LEU A 185 17.84 22.96 -8.30
C LEU A 185 17.70 23.11 -9.82
N TYR A 186 18.38 24.09 -10.41
CA TYR A 186 18.36 24.31 -11.85
C TYR A 186 19.12 23.22 -12.61
N SER A 187 20.26 22.75 -12.11
CA SER A 187 21.00 21.61 -12.69
C SER A 187 20.15 20.34 -12.72
N GLY A 188 19.44 20.02 -11.63
CA GLY A 188 18.52 18.88 -11.57
C GLY A 188 17.36 18.96 -12.59
N ARG A 189 17.01 20.17 -13.02
CA ARG A 189 16.02 20.43 -14.08
C ARG A 189 16.63 20.66 -15.46
N ARG A 190 17.95 20.48 -15.60
CA ARG A 190 18.73 20.72 -16.83
C ARG A 190 18.64 22.15 -17.36
N MET A 191 18.36 23.11 -16.48
CA MET A 191 18.31 24.54 -16.80
C MET A 191 19.70 25.15 -16.62
N TYR A 192 20.68 24.63 -17.37
CA TYR A 192 22.10 24.85 -17.08
C TYR A 192 22.52 26.32 -17.10
N ASP A 193 21.98 27.15 -17.99
CA ASP A 193 22.27 28.59 -18.01
C ASP A 193 21.90 29.28 -16.68
N LYS A 194 20.77 28.88 -16.08
CA LYS A 194 20.33 29.42 -14.79
C LYS A 194 21.13 28.83 -13.64
N ALA A 195 21.51 27.55 -13.74
CA ALA A 195 22.34 26.88 -12.75
C ALA A 195 23.70 27.55 -12.65
N ILE A 196 24.38 27.72 -13.79
CA ILE A 196 25.67 28.41 -13.92
C ILE A 196 25.57 29.82 -13.35
N LYS A 197 24.57 30.60 -13.76
CA LYS A 197 24.39 31.98 -13.25
C LYS A 197 24.22 32.04 -11.73
N ALA A 198 23.51 31.09 -11.13
CA ALA A 198 23.34 31.03 -9.68
C ALA A 198 24.66 30.61 -8.99
N LEU A 199 25.35 29.61 -9.52
CA LEU A 199 26.61 29.10 -8.96
C LEU A 199 27.76 30.09 -9.12
N ASP A 200 27.82 30.84 -10.22
CA ASP A 200 28.75 31.97 -10.40
C ASP A 200 28.58 32.98 -9.26
N LYS A 201 27.33 33.31 -8.91
CA LYS A 201 27.05 34.21 -7.80
C LYS A 201 27.45 33.62 -6.45
N ALA A 202 27.26 32.32 -6.25
CA ALA A 202 27.73 31.64 -5.04
C ALA A 202 29.26 31.68 -4.90
N VAL A 203 30.01 31.48 -6.00
CA VAL A 203 31.47 31.57 -6.02
C VAL A 203 31.96 33.00 -5.79
N GLU A 204 31.27 34.00 -6.32
CA GLU A 204 31.57 35.43 -6.08
C GLU A 204 31.41 35.79 -4.60
N LEU A 205 30.34 35.32 -3.95
CA LEU A 205 30.04 35.60 -2.55
C LEU A 205 30.94 34.82 -1.59
N GLU A 206 31.21 33.55 -1.89
CA GLU A 206 32.06 32.68 -1.08
C GLU A 206 33.01 31.87 -1.98
N PRO A 207 34.25 32.36 -2.19
CA PRO A 207 35.26 31.66 -2.97
C PRO A 207 35.76 30.40 -2.24
N SER A 208 35.06 29.29 -2.42
CA SER A 208 35.43 27.98 -1.85
C SER A 208 35.66 26.93 -2.94
N LYS A 209 36.49 25.94 -2.62
CA LYS A 209 36.72 24.78 -3.53
C LYS A 209 35.41 24.06 -3.85
N ALA A 210 34.48 23.99 -2.89
CA ALA A 210 33.19 23.34 -3.05
C ALA A 210 32.29 24.11 -4.05
N ASN A 211 32.18 25.43 -3.92
CA ASN A 211 31.36 26.25 -4.81
C ASN A 211 31.91 26.23 -6.24
N LYS A 212 33.24 26.31 -6.38
CA LYS A 212 33.90 26.21 -7.69
C LYS A 212 33.68 24.85 -8.35
N LEU A 213 33.78 23.77 -7.59
CA LEU A 213 33.48 22.43 -8.11
C LEU A 213 32.02 22.29 -8.56
N ALA A 214 31.07 22.86 -7.83
CA ALA A 214 29.66 22.86 -8.22
C ALA A 214 29.44 23.63 -9.54
N LEU A 215 30.07 24.79 -9.69
CA LEU A 215 30.04 25.57 -10.94
C LEU A 215 30.66 24.81 -12.12
N ASP A 216 31.86 24.26 -11.95
CA ASP A 216 32.55 23.48 -12.98
C ASP A 216 31.71 22.26 -13.42
N THR A 217 31.02 21.63 -12.46
CA THR A 217 30.07 20.53 -12.73
C THR A 217 28.91 21.00 -13.59
N ALA A 218 28.29 22.16 -13.29
CA ALA A 218 27.19 22.69 -14.10
C ALA A 218 27.63 23.02 -15.54
N TYR A 219 28.83 23.56 -15.75
CA TYR A 219 29.41 23.77 -17.08
C TYR A 219 29.65 22.45 -17.83
N ALA A 220 30.17 21.43 -17.15
CA ALA A 220 30.39 20.11 -17.75
C ALA A 220 29.06 19.45 -18.14
N GLU A 221 28.04 19.53 -17.28
CA GLU A 221 26.69 19.04 -17.56
C GLU A 221 26.05 19.77 -18.75
N GLN A 222 26.22 21.10 -18.85
CA GLN A 222 25.74 21.88 -19.98
C GLN A 222 26.36 21.42 -21.30
N LYS A 223 27.69 21.25 -21.32
CA LYS A 223 28.43 20.81 -22.50
C LYS A 223 27.99 19.40 -22.92
N SER A 224 27.92 18.48 -21.96
CA SER A 224 27.44 17.11 -22.18
C SER A 224 26.01 17.09 -22.72
N ALA A 225 25.10 17.90 -22.16
CA ALA A 225 23.73 18.01 -22.63
C ALA A 225 23.61 18.57 -24.05
N ALA A 226 24.48 19.52 -24.44
CA ALA A 226 24.51 20.07 -25.78
C ALA A 226 25.05 19.06 -26.82
N GLU A 227 26.05 18.26 -26.45
CA GLU A 227 26.58 17.16 -27.27
C GLU A 227 25.55 16.02 -27.40
N PHE A 228 24.88 15.67 -26.30
CA PHE A 228 23.78 14.71 -26.30
C PHE A 228 22.62 15.20 -27.17
N ALA A 229 22.17 16.44 -27.05
CA ALA A 229 21.05 16.96 -27.84
C ALA A 229 21.30 16.91 -29.36
N ARG A 230 22.56 17.01 -29.81
CA ARG A 230 22.92 16.86 -31.23
C ARG A 230 22.87 15.41 -31.71
N ASN A 231 23.18 14.46 -30.84
CA ASN A 231 23.25 13.04 -31.15
C ASN A 231 22.07 12.22 -30.59
N ALA A 232 21.09 12.88 -29.97
CA ALA A 232 20.01 12.24 -29.25
C ALA A 232 19.15 11.42 -30.22
N PRO A 233 18.82 10.18 -29.86
CA PRO A 233 17.95 9.38 -30.69
C PRO A 233 16.55 9.98 -30.74
N LYS A 234 15.99 10.02 -31.95
CA LYS A 234 14.66 10.57 -32.21
C LYS A 234 13.57 9.52 -32.00
N ILE A 235 13.75 8.64 -31.02
CA ILE A 235 12.71 7.68 -30.62
C ILE A 235 11.72 8.43 -29.73
N LEU A 236 10.43 8.23 -29.94
CA LEU A 236 9.37 8.89 -29.18
C LEU A 236 8.44 7.85 -28.57
N ILE A 237 8.03 8.08 -27.32
CA ILE A 237 6.97 7.34 -26.65
C ILE A 237 5.72 8.22 -26.70
N ARG A 238 4.70 7.78 -27.43
CA ARG A 238 3.45 8.50 -27.69
C ARG A 238 2.24 7.65 -27.30
N ASP A 239 1.11 8.32 -27.14
CA ASP A 239 -0.22 7.70 -27.00
C ASP A 239 -0.27 6.60 -25.94
N LEU A 240 0.38 6.84 -24.79
CA LEU A 240 0.27 5.96 -23.62
C LEU A 240 -1.16 6.07 -23.07
N GLN A 241 -1.95 5.04 -23.33
CA GLN A 241 -3.30 4.86 -22.81
C GLN A 241 -3.25 3.77 -21.75
N LEU A 242 -3.80 4.07 -20.58
CA LEU A 242 -3.80 3.18 -19.42
C LEU A 242 -5.24 2.91 -19.00
N GLU A 243 -5.53 1.66 -18.68
CA GLU A 243 -6.82 1.22 -18.20
C GLU A 243 -6.85 1.18 -16.66
N PRO A 244 -8.02 1.36 -16.04
CA PRO A 244 -8.27 1.03 -14.64
C PRO A 244 -7.73 -0.34 -14.23
N VAL A 245 -7.03 -0.39 -13.10
CA VAL A 245 -6.56 -1.65 -12.50
C VAL A 245 -7.30 -1.88 -11.19
N PHE A 246 -7.91 -3.06 -11.05
CA PHE A 246 -8.59 -3.48 -9.82
C PHE A 246 -7.71 -4.47 -9.06
N SER A 247 -7.42 -4.17 -7.80
CA SER A 247 -6.54 -5.00 -6.97
C SER A 247 -7.09 -6.41 -6.79
N ALA A 248 -8.41 -6.57 -6.64
CA ALA A 248 -9.07 -7.87 -6.56
C ALA A 248 -8.81 -8.74 -7.82
N ALA A 249 -8.71 -8.11 -8.99
CA ALA A 249 -8.56 -8.80 -10.26
C ALA A 249 -7.09 -8.87 -10.76
N TYR A 250 -6.10 -8.61 -9.90
CA TYR A 250 -4.70 -8.42 -10.31
C TYR A 250 -4.11 -9.56 -11.16
N LYS A 251 -4.58 -10.79 -10.97
CA LYS A 251 -4.10 -11.99 -11.68
C LYS A 251 -4.46 -11.99 -13.18
N GLN A 252 -5.51 -11.28 -13.59
CA GLN A 252 -5.95 -11.25 -14.98
C GLN A 252 -4.95 -10.50 -15.89
N TYR A 253 -4.23 -9.52 -15.32
CA TYR A 253 -3.42 -8.57 -16.08
C TYR A 253 -2.13 -9.15 -16.68
N VAL A 254 -1.84 -10.42 -16.38
CA VAL A 254 -0.83 -11.22 -17.10
C VAL A 254 -1.25 -11.45 -18.56
N LYS A 255 -2.54 -11.64 -18.80
CA LYS A 255 -3.13 -11.88 -20.13
C LYS A 255 -3.81 -10.64 -20.70
N ARG A 256 -4.49 -9.88 -19.83
CA ARG A 256 -5.23 -8.68 -20.22
C ARG A 256 -4.34 -7.44 -20.09
N PRO A 257 -4.11 -6.68 -21.17
CA PRO A 257 -3.29 -5.48 -21.09
C PRO A 257 -3.89 -4.44 -20.13
N VAL A 258 -3.03 -3.80 -19.34
CA VAL A 258 -3.35 -2.62 -18.53
C VAL A 258 -3.21 -1.33 -19.31
N GLY A 259 -2.86 -1.42 -20.59
CA GLY A 259 -2.73 -0.27 -21.47
C GLY A 259 -2.05 -0.61 -22.79
N ARG A 260 -1.82 0.45 -23.57
CA ARG A 260 -1.11 0.41 -24.85
C ARG A 260 -0.25 1.66 -25.00
N VAL A 261 0.84 1.52 -25.74
CA VAL A 261 1.75 2.63 -26.04
C VAL A 261 2.24 2.56 -27.48
N ARG A 262 2.45 3.72 -28.11
CA ARG A 262 3.04 3.80 -29.44
C ARG A 262 4.49 4.27 -29.35
N ILE A 263 5.40 3.52 -29.97
CA ILE A 263 6.81 3.87 -30.11
C ILE A 263 7.04 4.33 -31.54
N GLU A 264 7.64 5.50 -31.73
CA GLU A 264 7.86 6.09 -33.05
C GLU A 264 9.34 6.40 -33.28
N ASN A 265 9.80 6.25 -34.53
CA ASN A 265 11.11 6.68 -34.97
C ASN A 265 10.98 7.97 -35.79
N GLY A 266 11.30 9.12 -35.20
CA GLY A 266 11.31 10.42 -35.89
C GLY A 266 12.57 10.70 -36.72
N SER A 267 13.46 9.73 -36.89
CA SER A 267 14.71 9.88 -37.67
C SER A 267 14.61 9.26 -39.06
N SER A 268 15.58 9.61 -39.91
CA SER A 268 15.77 9.03 -41.24
C SER A 268 16.60 7.73 -41.23
N LYS A 269 16.94 7.19 -40.06
CA LYS A 269 17.70 5.94 -39.91
C LYS A 269 16.86 4.88 -39.19
N ASP A 270 17.12 3.62 -39.49
CA ASP A 270 16.54 2.50 -38.74
C ASP A 270 17.17 2.42 -37.34
N TYR A 271 16.36 2.13 -36.32
CA TYR A 271 16.85 1.72 -35.01
C TYR A 271 16.76 0.21 -34.87
N THR A 272 17.80 -0.40 -34.31
CA THR A 272 17.86 -1.85 -34.10
C THR A 272 18.11 -2.18 -32.63
N ASN A 273 17.70 -3.37 -32.19
CA ASN A 273 17.91 -3.87 -30.82
C ASN A 273 17.35 -2.92 -29.75
N LEU A 274 16.16 -2.40 -29.99
CA LEU A 274 15.44 -1.60 -29.00
C LEU A 274 14.84 -2.53 -27.94
N LYS A 275 14.79 -2.07 -26.69
CA LYS A 275 14.15 -2.81 -25.60
C LYS A 275 13.17 -1.93 -24.86
N LEU A 276 11.89 -2.22 -25.03
CA LEU A 276 10.82 -1.58 -24.28
C LEU A 276 10.73 -2.21 -22.89
N ARG A 277 10.58 -1.36 -21.87
CA ARG A 277 10.32 -1.71 -20.48
C ARG A 277 9.09 -0.98 -19.98
N PHE A 278 8.21 -1.69 -19.31
CA PHE A 278 7.05 -1.13 -18.63
C PHE A 278 7.03 -1.59 -17.18
N SER A 279 6.84 -0.65 -16.25
CA SER A 279 6.79 -0.94 -14.83
C SER A 279 5.82 -0.01 -14.11
N ILE A 280 5.09 -0.58 -13.17
CA ILE A 280 4.33 0.14 -12.16
C ILE A 280 5.13 0.04 -10.87
N LYS A 281 5.58 1.18 -10.36
CA LYS A 281 6.49 1.25 -9.20
C LYS A 281 5.86 0.52 -8.00
N ASP A 282 6.67 -0.25 -7.27
CA ASP A 282 6.33 -0.98 -6.03
C ASP A 282 5.37 -2.18 -6.17
N TYR A 283 4.60 -2.27 -7.27
CA TYR A 283 3.54 -3.28 -7.45
C TYR A 283 3.87 -4.39 -8.45
N MET A 284 4.99 -4.33 -9.16
CA MET A 284 5.46 -5.40 -10.06
C MET A 284 6.78 -5.98 -9.55
N ASP A 285 6.90 -7.31 -9.52
CA ASP A 285 8.18 -7.97 -9.17
C ASP A 285 9.24 -7.76 -10.26
N PHE A 286 8.81 -7.76 -11.52
CA PHE A 286 9.67 -7.53 -12.68
C PHE A 286 8.95 -6.64 -13.70
N PRO A 287 9.66 -5.73 -14.38
CA PRO A 287 9.09 -4.96 -15.47
C PRO A 287 8.71 -5.88 -16.63
N PHE A 288 7.62 -5.55 -17.33
CA PHE A 288 7.36 -6.11 -18.65
C PHE A 288 8.46 -5.65 -19.60
N THR A 289 9.00 -6.59 -20.39
CA THR A 289 10.04 -6.30 -21.38
C THR A 289 9.65 -6.83 -22.75
N LEU A 290 9.82 -6.02 -23.79
CA LEU A 290 9.67 -6.43 -25.18
C LEU A 290 10.90 -5.99 -25.97
N ASP A 291 11.54 -6.93 -26.66
CA ASP A 291 12.61 -6.62 -27.59
C ASP A 291 11.99 -6.26 -28.96
N ILE A 292 12.36 -5.10 -29.49
CA ILE A 292 11.95 -4.57 -30.79
C ILE A 292 13.18 -4.65 -31.71
N PRO A 293 13.30 -5.69 -32.56
CA PRO A 293 14.53 -5.94 -33.31
C PRO A 293 14.89 -4.81 -34.27
N VAL A 294 13.89 -4.27 -34.97
CA VAL A 294 14.05 -3.17 -35.94
C VAL A 294 12.83 -2.25 -35.90
N LEU A 295 13.06 -0.96 -35.66
CA LEU A 295 12.07 0.11 -35.84
C LEU A 295 12.51 0.99 -37.02
N LYS A 296 11.81 0.84 -38.15
CA LYS A 296 12.15 1.51 -39.41
C LYS A 296 12.16 3.03 -39.30
N ALA A 297 12.97 3.69 -40.11
CA ALA A 297 12.96 5.14 -40.28
C ALA A 297 11.52 5.64 -40.52
N HIS A 298 11.09 6.66 -39.77
CA HIS A 298 9.72 7.19 -39.81
C HIS A 298 8.60 6.17 -39.47
N GLY A 299 8.96 4.98 -38.99
CA GLY A 299 8.02 3.92 -38.60
C GLY A 299 7.51 4.07 -37.17
N SER A 300 6.49 3.28 -36.85
CA SER A 300 5.91 3.20 -35.51
C SER A 300 5.48 1.78 -35.17
N GLU A 301 5.49 1.45 -33.88
CA GLU A 301 5.02 0.18 -33.34
C GLU A 301 4.07 0.43 -32.16
N THR A 302 2.94 -0.27 -32.12
CA THR A 302 2.00 -0.20 -30.99
C THR A 302 2.13 -1.45 -30.15
N VAL A 303 2.38 -1.26 -28.85
CA VAL A 303 2.65 -2.35 -27.91
C VAL A 303 1.58 -2.37 -26.82
N SER A 304 0.95 -3.53 -26.62
CA SER A 304 0.09 -3.81 -25.48
C SER A 304 0.93 -4.08 -24.23
N LEU A 305 0.55 -3.47 -23.12
CA LEU A 305 1.29 -3.50 -21.87
C LEU A 305 0.59 -4.44 -20.88
N ASN A 306 1.16 -5.61 -20.63
CA ASN A 306 0.67 -6.53 -19.60
C ASN A 306 1.44 -6.30 -18.29
N ALA A 307 0.79 -6.59 -17.16
CA ALA A 307 1.36 -6.41 -15.83
C ALA A 307 1.33 -7.71 -15.02
N VAL A 308 2.48 -8.06 -14.46
CA VAL A 308 2.59 -9.13 -13.46
C VAL A 308 2.72 -8.46 -12.09
N PHE A 309 1.60 -8.37 -11.38
CA PHE A 309 1.55 -7.73 -10.07
C PHE A 309 2.02 -8.66 -8.96
N ASN A 310 2.73 -8.08 -7.98
CA ASN A 310 3.05 -8.74 -6.72
C ASN A 310 1.91 -8.58 -5.71
N ASN A 311 1.96 -9.32 -4.59
CA ASN A 311 0.87 -9.32 -3.61
C ASN A 311 0.68 -8.00 -2.86
N ARG A 312 1.62 -7.03 -2.95
CA ARG A 312 1.44 -5.71 -2.32
C ARG A 312 0.28 -4.93 -2.91
N ILE A 313 -0.18 -5.29 -4.11
CA ILE A 313 -1.39 -4.70 -4.70
C ILE A 313 -2.63 -4.95 -3.81
N LEU A 314 -2.66 -6.04 -3.04
CA LEU A 314 -3.75 -6.35 -2.10
C LEU A 314 -3.64 -5.59 -0.77
N GLU A 315 -2.58 -4.81 -0.56
CA GLU A 315 -2.42 -3.90 0.59
C GLU A 315 -3.09 -2.53 0.35
N ILE A 316 -3.61 -2.30 -0.86
CA ILE A 316 -4.31 -1.06 -1.22
C ILE A 316 -5.75 -1.14 -0.70
N ASP A 317 -6.08 -0.43 0.37
CA ASP A 317 -7.44 -0.35 0.90
C ASP A 317 -8.29 0.71 0.18
N GLU A 318 -7.68 1.83 -0.23
CA GLU A 318 -8.33 2.95 -0.93
C GLU A 318 -7.71 3.20 -2.30
N ASP A 319 -8.50 3.73 -3.23
CA ASP A 319 -8.07 4.04 -4.60
C ASP A 319 -6.78 4.87 -4.61
N THR A 320 -5.72 4.29 -5.16
CA THR A 320 -4.38 4.83 -5.05
C THR A 320 -3.82 5.23 -6.42
N GLY A 321 -3.39 6.49 -6.52
CA GLY A 321 -2.66 6.99 -7.68
C GLY A 321 -1.21 6.50 -7.67
N VAL A 322 -0.80 5.76 -8.69
CA VAL A 322 0.56 5.20 -8.83
C VAL A 322 1.26 5.73 -10.07
N GLN A 323 2.59 5.70 -10.08
CA GLN A 323 3.38 6.13 -11.23
C GLN A 323 3.73 4.94 -12.12
N VAL A 324 3.34 5.05 -13.39
CA VAL A 324 3.68 4.12 -14.46
C VAL A 324 4.85 4.68 -15.24
N GLN A 325 5.85 3.85 -15.48
CA GLN A 325 6.96 4.19 -16.35
C GLN A 325 7.00 3.26 -17.56
N VAL A 326 7.07 3.87 -18.75
CA VAL A 326 7.49 3.21 -19.99
C VAL A 326 8.87 3.73 -20.36
N ALA A 327 9.81 2.84 -20.62
CA ALA A 327 11.15 3.17 -21.07
C ALA A 327 11.49 2.42 -22.36
N VAL A 328 12.19 3.05 -23.29
CA VAL A 328 12.78 2.38 -24.45
C VAL A 328 14.28 2.56 -24.37
N ASN A 329 14.97 1.45 -24.11
CA ASN A 329 16.42 1.36 -24.15
C ASN A 329 16.89 1.16 -25.60
N PHE A 330 17.99 1.81 -25.95
CA PHE A 330 18.64 1.68 -27.27
C PHE A 330 20.15 1.68 -27.07
N ALA A 331 20.87 0.97 -27.93
CA ALA A 331 22.32 0.99 -27.94
C ALA A 331 22.82 2.30 -28.58
N SER A 332 23.46 3.16 -27.80
CA SER A 332 24.20 4.34 -28.29
C SER A 332 25.62 4.28 -27.74
N ASN A 333 26.62 4.20 -28.62
CA ASN A 333 28.07 4.27 -28.34
C ASN A 333 28.50 4.16 -26.87
N ASN A 334 28.54 2.92 -26.35
CA ASN A 334 29.04 2.51 -25.03
C ASN A 334 28.21 2.84 -23.76
N GLU A 335 27.01 3.41 -23.87
CA GLU A 335 26.07 3.47 -22.73
C GLU A 335 24.64 3.01 -23.10
N ASN A 336 23.99 2.30 -22.18
CA ASN A 336 22.59 1.90 -22.29
C ASN A 336 21.67 3.09 -21.99
N ASP A 337 21.56 4.02 -22.93
CA ASP A 337 20.64 5.14 -22.83
C ASP A 337 19.16 4.69 -22.97
N ALA A 338 18.25 5.47 -22.37
CA ALA A 338 16.83 5.18 -22.42
C ALA A 338 15.96 6.45 -22.43
N ILE A 339 14.96 6.46 -23.32
CA ILE A 339 13.88 7.44 -23.31
C ILE A 339 12.79 6.94 -22.37
N ARG A 340 12.27 7.82 -21.52
CA ARG A 340 11.29 7.47 -20.48
C ARG A 340 10.07 8.37 -20.56
N LEU A 341 8.90 7.78 -20.36
CA LEU A 341 7.64 8.47 -20.16
C LEU A 341 7.03 7.97 -18.85
N THR A 342 6.73 8.90 -17.94
CA THR A 342 6.03 8.59 -16.70
C THR A 342 4.63 9.19 -16.76
N ARG A 343 3.62 8.40 -16.40
CA ARG A 343 2.21 8.85 -16.29
C ARG A 343 1.59 8.28 -15.02
N PRO A 344 0.69 9.03 -14.37
CA PRO A 344 -0.11 8.47 -13.27
C PRO A 344 -1.15 7.49 -13.80
N MET A 345 -1.51 6.50 -13.00
CA MET A 345 -2.72 5.68 -13.16
C MET A 345 -3.36 5.42 -11.79
N THR A 346 -4.64 5.07 -11.78
CA THR A 346 -5.34 4.65 -10.56
C THR A 346 -5.33 3.12 -10.45
N ILE A 347 -4.94 2.62 -9.29
CA ILE A 347 -5.23 1.25 -8.86
C ILE A 347 -6.34 1.32 -7.82
N TYR A 348 -7.46 0.68 -8.10
CA TYR A 348 -8.62 0.59 -7.23
C TYR A 348 -8.35 -0.38 -6.08
N GLY A 349 -8.90 -0.07 -4.90
CA GLY A 349 -8.66 -0.84 -3.67
C GLY A 349 -8.99 -2.32 -3.77
N LYS A 350 -8.49 -3.11 -2.81
CA LYS A 350 -8.67 -4.58 -2.74
C LYS A 350 -10.14 -5.00 -2.66
N ASN A 351 -11.01 -4.11 -2.16
CA ASN A 351 -12.45 -4.33 -2.05
C ASN A 351 -13.22 -3.81 -3.28
N ALA A 352 -12.58 -3.07 -4.18
CA ALA A 352 -13.28 -2.45 -5.30
C ALA A 352 -13.63 -3.45 -6.42
N ILE A 353 -14.85 -3.34 -6.95
CA ILE A 353 -15.37 -4.08 -8.09
C ILE A 353 -16.04 -3.13 -9.09
N ILE A 354 -16.17 -3.56 -10.34
CA ILE A 354 -16.98 -2.88 -11.36
C ILE A 354 -17.95 -3.86 -12.04
N TRP A 355 -19.22 -3.50 -12.09
CA TRP A 355 -20.30 -4.41 -12.50
C TRP A 355 -20.45 -4.61 -14.01
N ARG A 356 -19.78 -3.81 -14.86
CA ARG A 356 -19.65 -4.06 -16.31
C ARG A 356 -18.99 -5.42 -16.61
N GLU A 357 -18.24 -5.95 -15.64
CA GLU A 357 -17.59 -7.26 -15.70
C GLU A 357 -18.00 -8.09 -14.47
N PRO A 358 -19.25 -8.61 -14.46
CA PRO A 358 -19.84 -9.21 -13.27
C PRO A 358 -19.09 -10.46 -12.76
N GLY A 359 -18.32 -11.13 -13.64
CA GLY A 359 -17.43 -12.22 -13.25
C GLY A 359 -16.35 -11.84 -12.24
N MET A 360 -16.04 -10.54 -12.08
CA MET A 360 -15.04 -10.05 -11.13
C MET A 360 -15.38 -10.42 -9.68
N VAL A 361 -16.66 -10.62 -9.35
CA VAL A 361 -17.10 -11.11 -8.03
C VAL A 361 -16.44 -12.45 -7.66
N GLY A 362 -16.06 -13.27 -8.66
CA GLY A 362 -15.34 -14.51 -8.47
C GLY A 362 -13.98 -14.33 -7.77
N ALA A 363 -13.34 -13.17 -7.91
CA ALA A 363 -12.08 -12.88 -7.23
C ALA A 363 -12.22 -12.78 -5.70
N PHE A 364 -13.43 -12.44 -5.22
CA PHE A 364 -13.76 -12.29 -3.80
C PHE A 364 -14.16 -13.61 -3.15
N VAL A 365 -14.65 -14.56 -3.93
CA VAL A 365 -14.97 -15.91 -3.48
C VAL A 365 -13.68 -16.68 -3.23
N THR A 366 -13.21 -16.68 -1.97
CA THR A 366 -11.86 -17.12 -1.57
C THR A 366 -11.89 -18.43 -0.77
N PRO A 367 -12.24 -19.59 -1.38
CA PRO A 367 -12.41 -20.85 -0.64
C PRO A 367 -11.13 -21.38 0.00
N LYS A 368 -9.95 -20.86 -0.38
CA LYS A 368 -8.64 -21.25 0.16
C LYS A 368 -8.12 -20.30 1.25
N ASP A 369 -8.88 -19.26 1.59
CA ASP A 369 -8.60 -18.40 2.73
C ASP A 369 -8.49 -19.24 4.01
N ASP A 370 -7.40 -19.08 4.75
CA ASP A 370 -7.11 -19.80 5.99
C ASP A 370 -8.11 -19.48 7.11
N THR A 371 -8.49 -18.21 7.25
CA THR A 371 -9.49 -17.75 8.23
C THR A 371 -10.86 -18.36 7.94
N LEU A 372 -11.31 -18.27 6.68
CA LEU A 372 -12.57 -18.87 6.24
C LEU A 372 -12.56 -20.38 6.40
N ARG A 373 -11.50 -21.05 5.94
CA ARG A 373 -11.36 -22.50 6.02
C ARG A 373 -11.42 -22.98 7.47
N ASP A 374 -10.73 -22.33 8.41
CA ASP A 374 -10.80 -22.70 9.82
C ASP A 374 -12.24 -22.61 10.35
N PHE A 375 -12.91 -21.48 10.08
CA PHE A 375 -14.30 -21.26 10.48
C PHE A 375 -15.24 -22.34 9.93
N VAL A 376 -15.23 -22.56 8.61
CA VAL A 376 -16.10 -23.51 7.91
C VAL A 376 -15.87 -24.94 8.40
N ARG A 377 -14.60 -25.36 8.52
CA ARG A 377 -14.28 -26.74 8.90
C ARG A 377 -14.66 -27.02 10.35
N ARG A 378 -14.44 -26.07 11.26
CA ARG A 378 -14.88 -26.23 12.65
C ARG A 378 -16.41 -26.21 12.75
N ALA A 379 -17.10 -25.35 11.99
CA ALA A 379 -18.55 -25.28 11.96
C ALA A 379 -19.20 -26.62 11.57
N ILE A 380 -18.76 -27.21 10.47
CA ILE A 380 -19.27 -28.50 9.97
C ILE A 380 -18.88 -29.66 10.90
N ASN A 381 -17.67 -29.67 11.46
CA ASN A 381 -17.23 -30.77 12.33
C ASN A 381 -17.97 -30.79 13.68
N GLN A 382 -18.28 -29.63 14.25
CA GLN A 382 -19.00 -29.52 15.53
C GLN A 382 -20.48 -29.85 15.40
N ASN A 383 -21.07 -29.55 14.24
CA ASN A 383 -22.50 -29.72 13.98
C ASN A 383 -22.73 -30.78 12.91
N LYS A 384 -21.89 -31.83 12.91
CA LYS A 384 -21.88 -32.86 11.86
C LYS A 384 -23.31 -33.42 11.69
N PRO A 385 -23.95 -33.20 10.53
CA PRO A 385 -25.34 -33.60 10.36
C PRO A 385 -25.48 -35.11 10.50
N LYS A 386 -26.34 -35.56 11.41
CA LYS A 386 -26.75 -36.97 11.50
C LYS A 386 -27.97 -37.17 10.60
N ALA A 387 -27.79 -37.29 9.30
CA ALA A 387 -28.93 -37.57 8.42
C ALA A 387 -28.49 -38.38 7.19
N GLU A 388 -28.84 -39.66 7.18
CA GLU A 388 -28.71 -40.56 6.02
C GLU A 388 -29.79 -40.28 4.96
N ALA A 389 -30.79 -39.43 5.26
CA ALA A 389 -31.99 -39.22 4.44
C ALA A 389 -32.14 -37.82 3.82
N VAL A 390 -31.16 -36.92 3.99
CA VAL A 390 -31.16 -35.56 3.40
C VAL A 390 -29.84 -35.35 2.65
N ASP A 391 -29.90 -34.69 1.50
CA ASP A 391 -28.72 -34.40 0.67
C ASP A 391 -27.62 -33.67 1.46
N ARG A 392 -26.37 -34.09 1.25
CA ARG A 392 -25.22 -33.59 2.02
C ARG A 392 -24.91 -32.14 1.71
N SER A 393 -25.07 -31.72 0.46
CA SER A 393 -24.80 -30.34 0.04
C SER A 393 -25.84 -29.39 0.66
N LEU A 394 -27.12 -29.80 0.63
CA LEU A 394 -28.22 -29.10 1.29
C LEU A 394 -28.01 -28.95 2.81
N LEU A 395 -27.66 -30.04 3.51
CA LEU A 395 -27.37 -29.99 4.94
C LEU A 395 -26.18 -29.07 5.26
N SER A 396 -25.15 -29.09 4.43
CA SER A 396 -23.96 -28.26 4.62
C SER A 396 -24.28 -26.77 4.45
N ALA A 397 -25.07 -26.43 3.43
CA ALA A 397 -25.55 -25.07 3.20
C ALA A 397 -26.40 -24.58 4.37
N MET A 398 -27.42 -25.36 4.78
CA MET A 398 -28.26 -25.04 5.93
C MET A 398 -27.43 -24.83 7.21
N THR A 399 -26.50 -25.75 7.50
CA THR A 399 -25.64 -25.66 8.69
C THR A 399 -24.80 -24.38 8.69
N LEU A 400 -24.23 -23.99 7.54
CA LEU A 400 -23.45 -22.76 7.42
C LEU A 400 -24.34 -21.52 7.58
N PHE A 401 -25.53 -21.53 7.00
CA PHE A 401 -26.49 -20.42 7.10
C PHE A 401 -26.93 -20.17 8.56
N ASP A 402 -27.29 -21.23 9.27
CA ASP A 402 -27.66 -21.16 10.69
C ASP A 402 -26.47 -20.75 11.56
N MET A 403 -25.26 -21.19 11.20
CA MET A 403 -24.02 -20.80 11.88
C MET A 403 -23.78 -19.30 11.76
N TYR A 404 -24.03 -18.68 10.62
CA TYR A 404 -23.93 -17.23 10.46
C TYR A 404 -24.93 -16.47 11.35
N GLY A 405 -26.18 -16.93 11.39
CA GLY A 405 -27.20 -16.37 12.28
C GLY A 405 -26.83 -16.51 13.76
N ALA A 406 -26.29 -17.66 14.16
CA ALA A 406 -25.80 -17.88 15.52
C ALA A 406 -24.57 -17.03 15.87
N ALA A 407 -23.67 -16.80 14.90
CA ALA A 407 -22.51 -15.92 15.02
C ALA A 407 -22.89 -14.43 15.17
N GLY A 408 -24.16 -14.10 14.89
CA GLY A 408 -24.71 -12.75 14.93
C GLY A 408 -24.34 -11.93 13.70
N ILE A 409 -24.14 -12.58 12.56
CA ILE A 409 -23.94 -11.90 11.27
C ILE A 409 -25.29 -11.34 10.81
N ASN A 410 -25.32 -10.06 10.44
CA ASN A 410 -26.56 -9.40 10.04
C ASN A 410 -26.44 -8.76 8.65
N TYR A 411 -27.54 -8.71 7.92
CA TYR A 411 -27.63 -7.88 6.73
C TYR A 411 -27.65 -6.40 7.11
N VAL A 412 -26.81 -5.61 6.45
CA VAL A 412 -26.76 -4.16 6.57
C VAL A 412 -26.70 -3.59 5.16
N VAL A 413 -27.67 -2.76 4.80
CA VAL A 413 -27.66 -2.03 3.52
C VAL A 413 -26.48 -1.06 3.54
N ASP A 414 -25.65 -1.03 2.49
CA ASP A 414 -24.62 0.00 2.37
C ASP A 414 -25.28 1.40 2.27
N PRO A 415 -25.00 2.31 3.22
CA PRO A 415 -25.52 3.67 3.18
C PRO A 415 -24.93 4.53 2.06
N ASN A 416 -23.78 4.16 1.48
CA ASN A 416 -23.07 4.94 0.48
C ASN A 416 -23.33 4.44 -0.95
N ASN A 417 -23.45 3.13 -1.17
CA ASN A 417 -23.74 2.53 -2.47
C ASN A 417 -24.84 1.45 -2.35
N SER A 418 -26.11 1.85 -2.37
CA SER A 418 -27.17 0.85 -2.51
C SER A 418 -27.07 0.20 -3.90
N TYR A 419 -26.97 -1.13 -3.98
CA TYR A 419 -26.87 -1.89 -5.23
C TYR A 419 -27.94 -1.49 -6.27
N ALA A 420 -29.14 -1.10 -5.81
CA ALA A 420 -30.23 -0.58 -6.64
C ALA A 420 -29.93 0.73 -7.40
N GLN A 421 -28.90 1.47 -7.00
CA GLN A 421 -28.49 2.74 -7.61
C GLN A 421 -27.22 2.60 -8.46
N LEU A 422 -26.60 1.42 -8.51
CA LEU A 422 -25.39 1.18 -9.28
C LEU A 422 -25.71 1.03 -10.76
N THR A 423 -24.91 1.71 -11.59
CA THR A 423 -24.85 1.47 -13.04
C THR A 423 -23.73 0.48 -13.33
N GLU A 424 -23.70 -0.11 -14.53
CA GLU A 424 -22.62 -1.01 -14.93
C GLU A 424 -21.21 -0.38 -14.80
N ASN A 425 -21.10 0.95 -14.89
CA ASN A 425 -19.83 1.68 -14.75
C ASN A 425 -19.55 2.19 -13.33
N SER A 426 -20.47 1.96 -12.39
CA SER A 426 -20.28 2.35 -10.98
C SER A 426 -19.29 1.42 -10.31
N ILE A 427 -18.46 2.00 -9.43
CA ILE A 427 -17.55 1.26 -8.58
C ILE A 427 -18.28 0.91 -7.30
N ASP A 428 -18.15 -0.33 -6.90
CA ASP A 428 -18.74 -0.90 -5.71
C ASP A 428 -17.67 -1.56 -4.84
N TYR A 429 -18.00 -1.89 -3.59
CA TYR A 429 -17.04 -2.40 -2.61
C TYR A 429 -17.52 -3.68 -1.94
N VAL A 430 -16.90 -4.80 -2.32
CA VAL A 430 -17.22 -6.14 -1.79
C VAL A 430 -16.22 -6.53 -0.71
N GLN A 431 -16.71 -6.95 0.44
CA GLN A 431 -15.91 -7.52 1.53
C GLN A 431 -15.42 -8.93 1.17
N PHE A 432 -14.20 -9.26 1.57
CA PHE A 432 -13.78 -10.65 1.60
C PHE A 432 -14.47 -11.39 2.75
N SER A 433 -14.67 -12.70 2.62
CA SER A 433 -15.40 -13.50 3.61
C SER A 433 -14.86 -13.37 5.04
N ARG A 434 -13.54 -13.22 5.22
CA ARG A 434 -12.91 -12.96 6.53
C ARG A 434 -13.28 -11.61 7.14
N GLU A 435 -13.52 -10.60 6.31
CA GLU A 435 -13.94 -9.25 6.73
C GLU A 435 -15.40 -9.31 7.20
N THR A 436 -16.28 -9.93 6.41
CA THR A 436 -17.69 -10.16 6.77
C THR A 436 -17.82 -10.94 8.09
N LEU A 437 -17.03 -12.01 8.25
CA LEU A 437 -17.00 -12.81 9.49
C LEU A 437 -16.50 -12.01 10.70
N LYS A 438 -15.53 -11.11 10.50
CA LYS A 438 -14.97 -10.27 11.55
C LYS A 438 -15.91 -9.15 11.96
N LEU A 439 -16.50 -8.46 10.98
CA LEU A 439 -17.43 -7.34 11.19
C LEU A 439 -18.80 -7.82 11.66
N LYS A 440 -19.16 -9.07 11.34
CA LYS A 440 -20.49 -9.65 11.59
C LYS A 440 -21.62 -8.87 10.90
N SER A 441 -21.31 -8.29 9.75
CA SER A 441 -22.28 -7.61 8.91
C SER A 441 -21.81 -7.57 7.46
N GLY A 442 -22.75 -7.52 6.54
CA GLY A 442 -22.51 -7.30 5.12
C GLY A 442 -23.82 -7.03 4.37
N ASP A 443 -23.71 -6.53 3.16
CA ASP A 443 -24.84 -6.35 2.25
C ASP A 443 -25.09 -7.61 1.40
N CYS A 444 -25.74 -7.46 0.24
CA CYS A 444 -26.17 -8.60 -0.58
C CYS A 444 -25.00 -9.37 -1.18
N ASP A 445 -23.98 -8.66 -1.64
CA ASP A 445 -22.80 -9.23 -2.29
C ASP A 445 -21.80 -9.76 -1.26
N ASP A 446 -21.61 -9.07 -0.14
CA ASP A 446 -20.80 -9.58 0.98
C ASP A 446 -21.29 -10.95 1.48
N LEU A 447 -22.59 -11.06 1.76
CA LEU A 447 -23.20 -12.28 2.30
C LEU A 447 -23.24 -13.39 1.25
N SER A 448 -23.50 -13.06 -0.02
CA SER A 448 -23.45 -14.02 -1.12
C SER A 448 -22.03 -14.54 -1.36
N VAL A 449 -21.01 -13.69 -1.26
CA VAL A 449 -19.59 -14.06 -1.33
C VAL A 449 -19.19 -14.95 -0.16
N LEU A 450 -19.58 -14.60 1.08
CA LEU A 450 -19.31 -15.42 2.28
C LEU A 450 -19.88 -16.83 2.14
N MET A 451 -21.15 -16.94 1.76
CA MET A 451 -21.82 -18.23 1.62
C MET A 451 -21.20 -19.05 0.47
N SER A 452 -20.97 -18.42 -0.70
CA SER A 452 -20.37 -19.10 -1.85
C SER A 452 -18.95 -19.59 -1.55
N ALA A 453 -18.11 -18.76 -0.93
CA ALA A 453 -16.74 -19.15 -0.58
C ALA A 453 -16.72 -20.29 0.45
N SER A 454 -17.69 -20.32 1.36
CA SER A 454 -17.82 -21.38 2.36
C SER A 454 -18.24 -22.71 1.75
N LEU A 455 -19.19 -22.70 0.80
CA LEU A 455 -19.62 -23.90 0.08
C LEU A 455 -18.53 -24.42 -0.87
N GLU A 456 -17.86 -23.52 -1.60
CA GLU A 456 -16.72 -23.87 -2.46
C GLU A 456 -15.54 -24.43 -1.62
N ASN A 457 -15.35 -23.96 -0.39
CA ASN A 457 -14.38 -24.58 0.53
C ASN A 457 -14.70 -26.05 0.81
N LEU A 458 -15.99 -26.42 0.84
CA LEU A 458 -16.46 -27.80 1.02
C LEU A 458 -16.49 -28.60 -0.28
N GLY A 459 -16.18 -27.99 -1.43
CA GLY A 459 -16.26 -28.60 -2.75
C GLY A 459 -17.67 -28.62 -3.34
N ILE A 460 -18.58 -27.79 -2.80
CA ILE A 460 -19.94 -27.61 -3.32
C ILE A 460 -19.88 -26.44 -4.31
N GLN A 461 -20.22 -26.72 -5.57
CA GLN A 461 -20.18 -25.70 -6.62
C GLN A 461 -21.27 -24.65 -6.43
N THR A 462 -20.93 -23.39 -6.73
CA THR A 462 -21.80 -22.24 -6.54
C THR A 462 -21.83 -21.33 -7.77
N ALA A 463 -22.89 -20.53 -7.85
CA ALA A 463 -23.05 -19.49 -8.85
C ALA A 463 -23.71 -18.26 -8.23
N MET A 464 -23.30 -17.08 -8.66
CA MET A 464 -23.98 -15.83 -8.30
C MET A 464 -25.16 -15.58 -9.25
N LEU A 465 -26.20 -14.96 -8.72
CA LEU A 465 -27.41 -14.60 -9.44
C LEU A 465 -27.55 -13.07 -9.36
N ALA A 466 -27.06 -12.39 -10.38
CA ALA A 466 -27.17 -10.94 -10.48
C ALA A 466 -28.52 -10.58 -11.09
N VAL A 467 -29.28 -9.76 -10.38
CA VAL A 467 -30.60 -9.25 -10.78
C VAL A 467 -30.62 -7.73 -10.55
N PRO A 468 -31.57 -6.99 -11.14
CA PRO A 468 -31.64 -5.54 -10.93
C PRO A 468 -31.69 -5.19 -9.44
N GLY A 469 -30.69 -4.44 -8.97
CA GLY A 469 -30.63 -3.94 -7.61
C GLY A 469 -30.27 -4.95 -6.52
N HIS A 470 -29.90 -6.19 -6.85
CA HIS A 470 -29.59 -7.21 -5.85
C HIS A 470 -28.68 -8.34 -6.36
N LEU A 471 -27.87 -8.92 -5.46
CA LEU A 471 -27.07 -10.12 -5.73
C LEU A 471 -27.52 -11.28 -4.82
N LEU A 472 -27.79 -12.44 -5.42
CA LEU A 472 -28.07 -13.68 -4.70
C LEU A 472 -27.03 -14.75 -5.07
N MET A 473 -27.17 -15.93 -4.48
CA MET A 473 -26.36 -17.09 -4.83
C MET A 473 -27.23 -18.34 -5.00
N MET A 474 -26.72 -19.33 -5.74
CA MET A 474 -27.25 -20.70 -5.73
C MET A 474 -26.12 -21.73 -5.63
N PHE A 475 -26.42 -22.91 -5.12
CA PHE A 475 -25.45 -24.00 -5.00
C PHE A 475 -25.95 -25.28 -5.66
N ASN A 476 -25.01 -26.06 -6.18
CA ASN A 476 -25.26 -27.34 -6.81
C ASN A 476 -25.40 -28.42 -5.74
N THR A 477 -26.49 -29.17 -5.78
CA THR A 477 -26.67 -30.34 -4.89
C THR A 477 -25.78 -31.51 -5.28
N GLY A 478 -25.41 -31.62 -6.57
CA GLY A 478 -24.73 -32.76 -7.18
C GLY A 478 -25.68 -33.80 -7.77
N LEU A 479 -26.98 -33.72 -7.47
CA LEU A 479 -28.01 -34.63 -7.98
C LEU A 479 -28.36 -34.33 -9.44
N ALA A 480 -28.68 -35.38 -10.19
CA ALA A 480 -29.19 -35.25 -11.55
C ALA A 480 -30.65 -34.75 -11.54
N GLU A 481 -31.10 -34.17 -12.64
CA GLU A 481 -32.47 -33.63 -12.79
C GLU A 481 -33.58 -34.64 -12.47
N ASN A 482 -33.37 -35.92 -12.80
CA ASN A 482 -34.32 -37.01 -12.50
C ASN A 482 -34.39 -37.35 -11.01
N GLU A 483 -33.41 -36.93 -10.21
CA GLU A 483 -33.34 -37.13 -8.76
C GLU A 483 -33.89 -35.93 -7.97
N ARG A 484 -34.40 -34.89 -8.64
CA ARG A 484 -34.90 -33.66 -7.99
C ARG A 484 -35.95 -33.89 -6.90
N HIS A 485 -36.75 -34.94 -7.05
CA HIS A 485 -37.78 -35.36 -6.09
C HIS A 485 -37.21 -35.74 -4.71
N LEU A 486 -35.91 -36.06 -4.62
CA LEU A 486 -35.22 -36.29 -3.35
C LEU A 486 -35.05 -34.99 -2.54
N ILE A 487 -35.02 -33.84 -3.22
CA ILE A 487 -34.90 -32.51 -2.60
C ILE A 487 -36.27 -31.87 -2.37
N SER A 488 -37.11 -31.78 -3.41
CA SER A 488 -38.45 -31.17 -3.36
C SER A 488 -39.36 -31.75 -4.44
N LEU A 489 -40.68 -31.78 -4.18
CA LEU A 489 -41.70 -32.05 -5.20
C LEU A 489 -42.24 -30.76 -5.85
N ASP A 490 -41.88 -29.61 -5.30
CA ASP A 490 -42.21 -28.31 -5.86
C ASP A 490 -41.05 -27.86 -6.74
N ASP A 491 -41.26 -27.91 -8.06
CA ASP A 491 -40.26 -27.52 -9.06
C ASP A 491 -39.94 -26.01 -8.97
N GLU A 492 -40.82 -25.16 -8.42
CA GLU A 492 -40.57 -23.71 -8.22
C GLU A 492 -39.58 -23.42 -7.07
N LEU A 493 -39.20 -24.43 -6.30
CA LEU A 493 -38.11 -24.33 -5.33
C LEU A 493 -36.76 -24.73 -5.92
N LEU A 494 -36.71 -25.25 -7.14
CA LEU A 494 -35.53 -25.88 -7.71
C LEU A 494 -35.10 -25.23 -9.02
N VAL A 495 -33.80 -25.24 -9.27
CA VAL A 495 -33.24 -24.80 -10.55
C VAL A 495 -32.54 -25.96 -11.23
N ILE A 496 -32.91 -26.25 -12.47
CA ILE A 496 -32.20 -27.23 -13.29
C ILE A 496 -31.19 -26.49 -14.18
N ARG A 497 -29.90 -26.75 -13.96
CA ARG A 497 -28.82 -26.18 -14.76
C ARG A 497 -27.81 -27.26 -15.10
N ASN A 498 -27.52 -27.40 -16.40
CA ASN A 498 -26.62 -28.42 -16.94
C ASN A 498 -26.99 -29.85 -16.50
N GLY A 499 -28.31 -30.16 -16.43
CA GLY A 499 -28.83 -31.47 -16.04
C GLY A 499 -28.71 -31.79 -14.55
N GLN A 500 -28.35 -30.82 -13.71
CA GLN A 500 -28.20 -30.98 -12.27
C GLN A 500 -29.16 -30.07 -11.50
N VAL A 501 -29.44 -30.45 -10.25
CA VAL A 501 -30.34 -29.74 -9.34
C VAL A 501 -29.56 -28.70 -8.53
N TRP A 502 -29.99 -27.45 -8.62
CA TRP A 502 -29.45 -26.30 -7.92
C TRP A 502 -30.49 -25.67 -6.98
N ILE A 503 -30.00 -25.08 -5.89
CA ILE A 503 -30.81 -24.46 -4.84
C ILE A 503 -30.41 -22.98 -4.74
N PRO A 504 -31.28 -22.05 -5.18
CA PRO A 504 -31.12 -20.63 -4.94
C PRO A 504 -31.33 -20.26 -3.48
N VAL A 505 -30.56 -19.30 -2.98
CA VAL A 505 -30.62 -18.85 -1.58
C VAL A 505 -30.50 -17.33 -1.53
N GLU A 506 -31.42 -16.71 -0.79
CA GLU A 506 -31.32 -15.31 -0.38
C GLU A 506 -30.37 -15.17 0.82
N ALA A 507 -29.09 -14.88 0.56
CA ALA A 507 -28.07 -14.80 1.61
C ALA A 507 -28.33 -13.67 2.62
N THR A 508 -29.04 -12.61 2.21
CA THR A 508 -29.40 -11.47 3.10
C THR A 508 -30.38 -11.82 4.20
N MET A 509 -31.09 -12.94 4.08
CA MET A 509 -32.00 -13.43 5.11
C MET A 509 -31.28 -14.12 6.28
N VAL A 510 -29.96 -13.94 6.42
CA VAL A 510 -29.19 -14.44 7.56
C VAL A 510 -29.86 -14.05 8.89
N GLY A 511 -30.03 -15.04 9.77
CA GLY A 511 -30.78 -14.89 11.02
C GLY A 511 -32.26 -15.31 10.93
N GLN A 512 -32.82 -15.49 9.74
CA GLN A 512 -34.10 -16.18 9.50
C GLN A 512 -33.86 -17.69 9.30
N SER A 513 -34.90 -18.47 8.98
CA SER A 513 -34.73 -19.89 8.66
C SER A 513 -34.11 -20.08 7.28
N PHE A 514 -33.28 -21.11 7.12
CA PHE A 514 -32.74 -21.48 5.81
C PHE A 514 -33.85 -21.81 4.80
N ALA A 515 -34.95 -22.43 5.26
CA ALA A 515 -36.08 -22.75 4.39
C ALA A 515 -36.76 -21.49 3.80
N GLU A 516 -36.88 -20.41 4.58
CA GLU A 516 -37.40 -19.12 4.09
C GLU A 516 -36.42 -18.48 3.10
N ALA A 517 -35.13 -18.48 3.41
CA ALA A 517 -34.09 -17.95 2.52
C ALA A 517 -34.02 -18.71 1.18
N TRP A 518 -34.20 -20.03 1.20
CA TRP A 518 -34.29 -20.85 0.00
C TRP A 518 -35.57 -20.51 -0.80
N ALA A 519 -36.74 -20.48 -0.16
CA ALA A 519 -37.98 -20.17 -0.86
C ALA A 519 -37.95 -18.78 -1.52
N GLU A 520 -37.43 -17.76 -0.82
CA GLU A 520 -37.29 -16.41 -1.37
C GLU A 520 -36.24 -16.34 -2.49
N GLY A 521 -35.11 -17.05 -2.34
CA GLY A 521 -34.11 -17.18 -3.40
C GLY A 521 -34.69 -17.80 -4.67
N ALA A 522 -35.47 -18.88 -4.53
CA ALA A 522 -36.10 -19.56 -5.66
C ALA A 522 -37.17 -18.69 -6.32
N ARG A 523 -38.01 -18.01 -5.51
CA ARG A 523 -39.00 -17.04 -5.99
C ARG A 523 -38.34 -15.94 -6.83
N LYS A 524 -37.27 -15.32 -6.33
CA LYS A 524 -36.51 -14.28 -7.05
C LYS A 524 -35.85 -14.84 -8.32
N TYR A 525 -35.23 -16.02 -8.25
CA TYR A 525 -34.66 -16.68 -9.41
C TYR A 525 -35.70 -16.84 -10.53
N HIS A 526 -36.85 -17.48 -10.25
CA HIS A 526 -37.86 -17.74 -11.27
C HIS A 526 -38.51 -16.45 -11.76
N GLN A 527 -38.71 -15.46 -10.90
CA GLN A 527 -39.19 -14.13 -11.30
C GLN A 527 -38.27 -13.51 -12.35
N TYR A 528 -36.98 -13.37 -12.07
CA TYR A 528 -36.03 -12.69 -12.97
C TYR A 528 -35.60 -13.55 -14.16
N TYR A 529 -35.62 -14.87 -14.03
CA TYR A 529 -35.45 -15.79 -15.15
C TYR A 529 -36.58 -15.61 -16.18
N ARG A 530 -37.84 -15.49 -15.72
CA ARG A 530 -39.00 -15.26 -16.60
C ARG A 530 -39.00 -13.85 -17.22
N SER A 531 -38.51 -12.84 -16.51
CA SER A 531 -38.41 -11.47 -17.05
C SER A 531 -37.22 -11.27 -17.99
N GLY A 532 -36.25 -12.19 -18.01
CA GLY A 532 -35.03 -12.10 -18.81
C GLY A 532 -33.96 -11.17 -18.22
N GLU A 533 -34.13 -10.73 -16.98
CA GLU A 533 -33.22 -9.82 -16.27
C GLU A 533 -32.21 -10.55 -15.38
N LEU A 534 -32.27 -11.89 -15.33
CA LEU A 534 -31.34 -12.70 -14.56
C LEU A 534 -30.02 -12.92 -15.30
N ASN A 535 -28.91 -12.54 -14.66
CA ASN A 535 -27.56 -12.92 -15.08
C ASN A 535 -26.95 -13.95 -14.13
N VAL A 536 -26.71 -15.17 -14.63
CA VAL A 536 -26.12 -16.26 -13.86
C VAL A 536 -24.61 -16.30 -14.05
N ILE A 537 -23.86 -16.11 -12.97
CA ILE A 537 -22.39 -16.09 -12.97
C ILE A 537 -21.90 -17.36 -12.29
N ALA A 538 -21.61 -18.40 -13.08
CA ALA A 538 -21.00 -19.62 -12.55
C ALA A 538 -19.56 -19.36 -12.12
N LEU A 539 -19.23 -19.65 -10.86
CA LEU A 539 -17.95 -19.25 -10.28
C LEU A 539 -16.76 -19.98 -10.90
N ASN A 540 -16.92 -21.24 -11.28
CA ASN A 540 -15.90 -21.99 -12.03
C ASN A 540 -15.55 -21.34 -13.37
N ASP A 541 -16.54 -20.80 -14.08
CA ASP A 541 -16.33 -20.11 -15.35
C ASP A 541 -15.68 -18.74 -15.10
N ALA A 542 -16.20 -17.99 -14.11
CA ALA A 542 -15.65 -16.69 -13.71
C ALA A 542 -14.17 -16.77 -13.29
N TRP A 543 -13.76 -17.84 -12.60
CA TRP A 543 -12.37 -18.05 -12.18
C TRP A 543 -11.38 -18.31 -13.32
N ALA A 544 -11.84 -18.53 -14.55
CA ALA A 544 -10.95 -18.57 -15.72
C ALA A 544 -10.21 -17.23 -15.90
N ASP A 545 -10.94 -16.13 -15.68
CA ASP A 545 -10.48 -14.76 -15.86
C ASP A 545 -10.25 -14.03 -14.52
N PHE A 546 -11.10 -14.28 -13.53
CA PHE A 546 -11.10 -13.62 -12.21
C PHE A 546 -10.81 -14.60 -11.08
N LYS A 547 -9.59 -15.14 -11.08
CA LYS A 547 -9.14 -16.08 -10.04
C LYS A 547 -9.27 -15.49 -8.64
N PRO A 548 -9.64 -16.29 -7.61
CA PRO A 548 -9.68 -15.85 -6.23
C PRO A 548 -8.37 -15.19 -5.81
N VAL A 549 -8.43 -14.10 -5.07
CA VAL A 549 -7.24 -13.43 -4.53
C VAL A 549 -6.45 -14.36 -3.60
N THR A 550 -5.16 -14.09 -3.43
CA THR A 550 -4.31 -14.79 -2.47
C THR A 550 -4.02 -13.85 -1.31
N LEU A 551 -4.95 -13.81 -0.34
CA LEU A 551 -4.80 -13.02 0.87
C LEU A 551 -3.64 -13.56 1.72
N SER A 552 -2.91 -12.65 2.35
CA SER A 552 -1.90 -13.01 3.35
C SER A 552 -2.56 -13.73 4.54
N PRO A 553 -1.88 -14.69 5.19
CA PRO A 553 -2.40 -15.36 6.38
C PRO A 553 -2.82 -14.35 7.45
N ALA A 554 -3.98 -14.58 8.08
CA ALA A 554 -4.42 -13.75 9.19
C ALA A 554 -3.87 -14.31 10.52
N ASN A 555 -3.44 -13.44 11.43
CA ASN A 555 -2.96 -13.86 12.75
C ASN A 555 -4.11 -14.14 13.75
N ASP A 556 -5.34 -13.72 13.44
CA ASP A 556 -6.48 -13.78 14.35
C ASP A 556 -7.35 -15.02 14.08
N LYS A 557 -7.61 -15.82 15.11
CA LYS A 557 -8.62 -16.89 15.04
C LYS A 557 -9.99 -16.33 15.32
N LEU A 558 -10.96 -16.61 14.45
CA LEU A 558 -12.36 -16.27 14.70
C LEU A 558 -12.95 -17.15 15.82
N ALA A 559 -13.65 -16.49 16.74
CA ALA A 559 -14.46 -17.17 17.74
C ALA A 559 -15.69 -17.78 17.06
N LEU A 560 -16.00 -19.03 17.40
CA LEU A 560 -17.25 -19.64 17.00
C LEU A 560 -18.37 -19.19 17.95
N PRO A 561 -19.61 -19.12 17.46
CA PRO A 561 -20.76 -18.93 18.34
C PRO A 561 -20.94 -20.08 19.33
N ASP A 562 -21.77 -19.84 20.33
CA ASP A 562 -22.15 -20.83 21.33
C ASP A 562 -22.67 -22.12 20.67
N SER A 563 -22.05 -23.25 20.99
CA SER A 563 -22.34 -24.54 20.36
C SER A 563 -23.77 -25.01 20.61
N GLN A 564 -24.34 -24.67 21.77
CA GLN A 564 -25.72 -25.07 22.10
C GLN A 564 -26.73 -24.30 21.24
N ARG A 565 -26.50 -22.99 21.05
CA ARG A 565 -27.31 -22.16 20.15
C ARG A 565 -27.28 -22.66 18.72
N VAL A 566 -26.09 -23.02 18.20
CA VAL A 566 -25.97 -23.55 16.83
C VAL A 566 -26.69 -24.88 16.69
N ALA A 567 -26.45 -25.83 17.62
CA ALA A 567 -27.09 -27.13 17.60
C ALA A 567 -28.62 -27.02 17.60
N THR A 568 -29.18 -26.09 18.40
CA THR A 568 -30.63 -25.87 18.48
C THR A 568 -31.22 -25.41 17.14
N LEU A 569 -30.55 -24.50 16.42
CA LEU A 569 -31.00 -24.02 15.12
C LEU A 569 -30.92 -25.14 14.06
N VAL A 570 -29.76 -25.81 13.99
CA VAL A 570 -29.51 -26.88 13.01
C VAL A 570 -30.47 -28.06 13.23
N GLU A 571 -30.72 -28.48 14.47
CA GLU A 571 -31.66 -29.57 14.77
C GLU A 571 -33.09 -29.23 14.39
N ARG A 572 -33.52 -27.97 14.58
CA ARG A 572 -34.85 -27.49 14.20
C ARG A 572 -35.05 -27.56 12.68
N GLU A 573 -34.12 -27.00 11.91
CA GLU A 573 -34.21 -26.99 10.45
C GLU A 573 -34.07 -28.41 9.86
N THR A 574 -33.15 -29.21 10.41
CA THR A 574 -32.99 -30.62 10.00
C THR A 574 -34.30 -31.40 10.18
N ARG A 575 -35.01 -31.19 11.31
CA ARG A 575 -36.30 -31.84 11.55
C ARG A 575 -37.35 -31.44 10.52
N LEU A 576 -37.45 -30.15 10.20
CA LEU A 576 -38.38 -29.65 9.17
C LEU A 576 -38.09 -30.27 7.80
N LEU A 577 -36.82 -30.39 7.41
CA LEU A 577 -36.43 -31.04 6.15
C LEU A 577 -36.74 -32.54 6.15
N LEU A 578 -36.51 -33.23 7.28
CA LEU A 578 -36.82 -34.65 7.43
C LEU A 578 -38.33 -34.92 7.39
N GLU A 579 -39.14 -34.10 8.05
CA GLU A 579 -40.61 -34.19 7.99
C GLU A 579 -41.11 -34.05 6.56
N LYS A 580 -40.63 -33.02 5.84
CA LYS A 580 -40.93 -32.85 4.41
C LYS A 580 -40.44 -34.05 3.58
N SER A 581 -39.26 -34.60 3.87
CA SER A 581 -38.73 -35.78 3.18
C SER A 581 -39.59 -37.03 3.40
N LEU A 582 -40.03 -37.27 4.64
CA LEU A 582 -40.92 -38.37 4.99
C LEU A 582 -42.30 -38.23 4.33
N GLU A 583 -42.87 -37.02 4.34
CA GLU A 583 -44.12 -36.75 3.63
C GLU A 583 -44.01 -37.09 2.13
N ARG A 584 -42.88 -36.76 1.48
CA ARG A 584 -42.63 -37.11 0.07
C ARG A 584 -42.60 -38.62 -0.16
N LEU A 585 -41.95 -39.38 0.73
CA LEU A 585 -41.86 -40.84 0.61
C LEU A 585 -43.21 -41.52 0.84
N VAL A 586 -44.07 -40.96 1.70
CA VAL A 586 -45.36 -41.56 2.08
C VAL A 586 -46.51 -41.14 1.16
N ARG A 587 -46.44 -39.97 0.51
CA ARG A 587 -47.51 -39.42 -0.36
C ARG A 587 -47.98 -40.39 -1.46
N PRO A 588 -47.12 -41.12 -2.19
CA PRO A 588 -47.57 -42.09 -3.19
C PRO A 588 -48.41 -43.23 -2.60
N TYR A 589 -48.09 -43.66 -1.36
CA TYR A 589 -48.80 -44.75 -0.69
C TYR A 589 -50.13 -44.31 -0.09
N ARG A 590 -50.27 -43.03 0.32
CA ARG A 590 -51.54 -42.46 0.76
C ARG A 590 -52.56 -42.30 -0.38
N ALA A 591 -52.11 -42.25 -1.63
CA ALA A 591 -53.00 -42.18 -2.80
C ALA A 591 -53.49 -43.57 -3.28
N LEU A 592 -52.99 -44.66 -2.68
CA LEU A 592 -53.37 -46.05 -2.99
C LEU A 592 -54.42 -46.63 -2.02
N VAL A 593 -54.76 -45.88 -0.95
CA VAL A 593 -55.81 -46.17 0.03
C VAL A 593 -56.95 -45.20 -0.20
#